data_AF-A0A7S1RVF0-F1
#
_entry.id   AF-A0A7S1RVF0-F1
#
_cell.length_a   1.000
_cell.length_b   1.000
_cell.length_c   1.000
_cell.angle_alpha   90.00
_cell.angle_beta   90.00
_cell.angle_gamma   90.00
#
_symmetry.space_group_name_H-M   'P 1'
#
loop_
_entity.id
_entity.type
_entity.pdbx_description
1 polymer ?
#
loop_
_entity_poly.entity_id
_entity_poly.type
_entity_poly.pdbx_seq_one_letter_code
_entity_poly.pdbx_strand_id
1 'polypeptide(L)'
;MTVVSQVHGVCGETDRAIAAAEDLLELARGSGHRKGEAIGLRMLSEWYLAVGDFSKALESAKAMRKAYQELRCFRLEAYALHQIAAIHLSAREPRLATKAAESAQK
;
A
#
# COMPACT_ATOMS: atom_id res chain seq x y z
N MET A 1 17.69 -21.56 -14.68
CA MET A 1 17.98 -20.57 -13.61
C MET A 1 17.51 -19.18 -14.04
N THR A 2 16.21 -18.86 -13.90
CA THR A 2 15.68 -17.54 -14.33
C THR A 2 14.77 -16.87 -13.30
N VAL A 3 14.32 -17.60 -12.29
CA VAL A 3 13.32 -17.08 -11.33
C VAL A 3 13.95 -16.08 -10.33
N VAL A 4 15.23 -16.24 -9.99
CA VAL A 4 15.89 -15.36 -9.00
C VAL A 4 16.16 -13.97 -9.57
N SER A 5 16.53 -13.85 -10.85
CA SER A 5 16.79 -12.53 -11.48
C SER A 5 15.54 -11.67 -11.61
N GLN A 6 14.38 -12.28 -11.87
CA GLN A 6 13.13 -11.54 -12.02
C GLN A 6 12.58 -11.08 -10.66
N VAL A 7 12.71 -11.91 -9.62
CA VAL A 7 12.30 -11.55 -8.25
C VAL A 7 13.22 -10.47 -7.67
N HIS A 8 14.53 -10.51 -7.93
CA HIS A 8 15.46 -9.50 -7.44
C HIS A 8 15.25 -8.13 -8.12
N GLY A 9 14.94 -8.13 -9.42
CA GLY A 9 14.60 -6.91 -10.16
C GLY A 9 13.32 -6.26 -9.62
N VAL A 10 12.27 -7.07 -9.43
CA VAL A 10 10.98 -6.58 -8.90
C VAL A 10 11.15 -6.05 -7.47
N CYS A 11 11.82 -6.76 -6.56
CA CYS A 11 12.08 -6.27 -5.21
C CYS A 11 12.82 -4.92 -5.22
N GLY A 12 13.91 -4.79 -5.98
CA GLY A 12 14.69 -3.56 -6.05
C GLY A 12 13.94 -2.37 -6.68
N GLU A 13 13.04 -2.64 -7.62
CA GLU A 13 12.15 -1.62 -8.20
C GLU A 13 11.06 -1.20 -7.22
N THR A 14 10.55 -2.13 -6.41
CA THR A 14 9.50 -1.85 -5.43
C THR A 14 10.04 -1.00 -4.27
N ASP A 15 11.24 -1.31 -3.77
CA ASP A 15 11.90 -0.51 -2.72
C ASP A 15 12.18 0.93 -3.18
N ARG A 16 12.62 1.11 -4.43
CA ARG A 16 12.81 2.44 -5.02
C ARG A 16 11.48 3.20 -5.16
N ALA A 17 10.41 2.49 -5.52
CA ALA A 17 9.10 3.10 -5.67
C ALA A 17 8.50 3.53 -4.32
N ILE A 18 8.74 2.75 -3.27
CA ILE A 18 8.40 3.12 -1.88
C ILE A 18 9.19 4.37 -1.48
N ALA A 19 10.51 4.37 -1.65
CA ALA A 19 11.34 5.53 -1.32
C ALA A 19 10.89 6.81 -2.06
N ALA A 20 10.62 6.72 -3.36
CA ALA A 20 10.13 7.85 -4.15
C ALA A 20 8.74 8.35 -3.67
N ALA A 21 7.88 7.45 -3.19
CA ALA A 21 6.59 7.82 -2.63
C ALA A 21 6.72 8.47 -1.24
N GLU A 22 7.70 8.06 -0.42
CA GLU A 22 8.05 8.70 0.85
C GLU A 22 8.64 10.10 0.64
N ASP A 23 9.56 10.26 -0.31
CA ASP A 23 10.13 11.57 -0.68
C ASP A 23 9.04 12.54 -1.17
N LEU A 24 8.14 12.06 -2.03
CA LEU A 24 6.99 12.85 -2.51
C LEU A 24 6.09 13.27 -1.34
N LEU A 25 5.86 12.36 -0.40
CA LEU A 25 5.03 12.61 0.78
C LEU A 25 5.67 13.69 1.67
N GLU A 26 6.97 13.60 1.91
CA GLU A 26 7.72 14.57 2.72
C GLU A 26 7.74 15.94 2.05
N LEU A 27 8.02 16.01 0.76
CA LEU A 27 7.99 17.26 -0.01
C LEU A 27 6.60 17.90 0.00
N ALA A 28 5.56 17.09 -0.18
CA ALA A 28 4.18 17.58 -0.15
C ALA A 28 3.78 18.11 1.23
N ARG A 29 4.24 17.47 2.31
CA ARG A 29 4.03 17.94 3.68
C ARG A 29 4.79 19.24 3.96
N GLY A 30 6.07 19.32 3.57
CA GLY A 30 6.89 20.52 3.75
C GLY A 30 6.38 21.73 2.98
N SER A 31 5.72 21.51 1.84
CA SER A 31 5.10 22.58 1.03
C SER A 31 3.63 22.86 1.36
N GLY A 32 3.01 22.11 2.28
CA GLY A 32 1.58 22.22 2.57
C GLY A 32 0.66 21.76 1.43
N HIS A 33 1.19 21.03 0.44
CA HIS A 33 0.44 20.56 -0.71
C HIS A 33 -0.39 19.30 -0.38
N ARG A 34 -1.56 19.51 0.22
CA ARG A 34 -2.43 18.43 0.74
C ARG A 34 -2.85 17.38 -0.31
N LYS A 35 -3.02 17.79 -1.58
CA LYS A 35 -3.33 16.85 -2.67
C LYS A 35 -2.12 15.97 -3.02
N GLY A 36 -0.91 16.53 -3.02
CA GLY A 36 0.33 15.77 -3.20
C GLY A 36 0.55 14.76 -2.08
N GLU A 37 0.22 15.15 -0.84
CA GLU A 37 0.30 14.25 0.31
C GLU A 37 -0.61 13.03 0.14
N ALA A 38 -1.85 13.24 -0.28
CA ALA A 38 -2.78 12.14 -0.53
C ALA A 38 -2.32 11.22 -1.68
N ILE A 39 -1.64 11.76 -2.70
CA ILE A 39 -1.04 10.98 -3.79
C ILE A 39 0.12 10.12 -3.28
N GLY A 40 1.02 10.68 -2.47
CA GLY A 40 2.12 9.90 -1.86
C GLY A 40 1.58 8.76 -0.99
N LEU A 41 0.57 9.04 -0.15
CA LEU A 41 -0.08 8.03 0.68
C LEU A 41 -0.78 6.93 -0.13
N ARG A 42 -1.36 7.28 -1.28
CA ARG A 42 -1.91 6.30 -2.23
C ARG A 42 -0.84 5.36 -2.75
N MET A 43 0.28 5.92 -3.22
CA MET A 43 1.39 5.13 -3.77
C MET A 43 1.97 4.20 -2.71
N LEU A 44 2.19 4.68 -1.49
CA LEU A 44 2.66 3.83 -0.38
C LEU A 44 1.68 2.69 -0.08
N SER A 45 0.38 2.98 -0.05
CA SER A 45 -0.64 1.95 0.15
C SER A 45 -0.59 0.86 -0.94
N GLU A 46 -0.39 1.24 -2.20
CA GLU A 46 -0.33 0.30 -3.34
C GLU A 46 0.96 -0.54 -3.29
N TRP A 47 2.11 0.09 -3.04
CA TRP A 47 3.39 -0.60 -3.00
C TRP A 47 3.51 -1.51 -1.78
N TYR A 48 3.08 -1.07 -0.60
CA TYR A 48 3.06 -1.92 0.59
C TYR A 48 2.11 -3.11 0.43
N LEU A 49 0.98 -2.94 -0.27
CA LEU A 49 0.10 -4.05 -0.62
C LEU A 49 0.80 -5.04 -1.58
N ALA A 50 1.53 -4.55 -2.58
CA ALA A 50 2.24 -5.39 -3.55
C ALA A 50 3.35 -6.23 -2.92
N VAL A 51 4.07 -5.71 -1.92
CA VAL A 51 5.09 -6.47 -1.17
C VAL A 51 4.51 -7.33 -0.04
N GLY A 52 3.20 -7.26 0.20
CA GLY A 52 2.51 -8.03 1.25
C GLY A 52 2.67 -7.45 2.67
N ASP A 53 3.19 -6.23 2.82
CA ASP A 53 3.18 -5.51 4.10
C ASP A 53 1.81 -4.87 4.33
N PHE A 54 0.83 -5.72 4.66
CA PHE A 54 -0.55 -5.28 4.87
C PHE A 54 -0.71 -4.28 6.01
N SER A 55 0.22 -4.28 6.98
CA SER A 55 0.18 -3.32 8.10
C SER A 55 0.46 -1.92 7.60
N LYS A 56 1.59 -1.71 6.92
CA LYS A 56 1.96 -0.40 6.38
C LYS A 56 1.02 0.03 5.25
N ALA A 57 0.53 -0.91 4.45
CA ALA A 57 -0.49 -0.62 3.44
C ALA A 57 -1.76 -0.03 4.07
N LEU A 58 -2.24 -0.64 5.16
CA LEU A 58 -3.45 -0.19 5.85
C LEU A 58 -3.26 1.17 6.53
N GLU A 59 -2.11 1.42 7.15
CA GLU A 59 -1.77 2.72 7.73
C GLU A 59 -1.77 3.82 6.67
N SER A 60 -1.12 3.56 5.54
CA SER A 60 -1.06 4.49 4.40
C SER A 60 -2.44 4.78 3.83
N ALA A 61 -3.28 3.75 3.65
CA ALA A 61 -4.65 3.89 3.15
C ALA A 61 -5.57 4.67 4.11
N LYS A 62 -5.42 4.48 5.43
CA LYS A 62 -6.16 5.24 6.46
C LYS A 62 -5.74 6.71 6.47
N ALA A 63 -4.43 6.98 6.38
CA ALA A 63 -3.91 8.33 6.28
C ALA A 63 -4.40 9.02 4.99
N MET A 64 -4.40 8.29 3.86
CA MET A 64 -4.94 8.77 2.58
C MET A 64 -6.42 9.14 2.71
N ARG A 65 -7.24 8.29 3.34
CA ARG A 65 -8.66 8.58 3.59
C ARG A 65 -8.83 9.88 4.39
N LYS A 66 -8.05 10.06 5.46
CA LYS A 66 -8.09 11.27 6.28
C LYS A 66 -7.74 12.51 5.44
N ALA A 67 -6.71 12.44 4.60
CA ALA A 67 -6.35 13.53 3.71
C ALA A 67 -7.48 13.88 2.71
N TYR A 68 -8.15 12.87 2.12
CA TYR A 68 -9.29 13.11 1.23
C TYR A 68 -10.53 13.65 1.93
N GLN A 69 -10.76 13.24 3.17
CA GLN A 69 -11.85 13.76 4.01
C GLN A 69 -11.66 15.25 4.30
N GLU A 70 -10.44 15.66 4.64
CA GLU A 70 -10.09 17.08 4.85
C GLU A 70 -10.20 17.91 3.57
N LEU A 71 -9.90 17.31 2.41
CA LEU A 71 -10.11 17.91 1.08
C LEU A 71 -11.59 17.95 0.65
N ARG A 72 -12.51 17.40 1.47
CA ARG A 72 -13.96 17.26 1.19
C ARG A 72 -14.26 16.64 -0.18
N CYS A 73 -13.45 15.66 -0.59
CA CYS A 73 -13.58 15.02 -1.89
C CYS A 73 -14.16 13.60 -1.75
N PHE A 74 -15.49 13.50 -1.76
CA PHE A 74 -16.22 12.24 -1.56
C PHE A 74 -15.81 11.11 -2.53
N ARG A 75 -15.52 11.44 -3.79
CA ARG A 75 -15.05 10.45 -4.79
C ARG A 75 -13.71 9.83 -4.40
N LEU A 76 -12.78 10.63 -3.88
CA LEU A 76 -11.47 10.16 -3.47
C LEU A 76 -11.54 9.41 -2.13
N GLU A 77 -12.45 9.81 -1.25
CA GLU A 77 -12.74 9.06 -0.02
C GLU A 77 -13.30 7.67 -0.31
N ALA A 78 -14.24 7.54 -1.27
CA ALA A 78 -14.75 6.24 -1.71
C ALA A 78 -13.63 5.33 -2.25
N TYR A 79 -12.70 5.90 -3.03
CA TYR A 79 -11.51 5.19 -3.48
C TYR A 79 -10.64 4.72 -2.30
N ALA A 80 -10.45 5.54 -1.27
CA ALA A 80 -9.71 5.14 -0.09
C ALA A 80 -10.36 4.01 0.69
N LEU A 81 -11.69 4.02 0.81
CA LEU A 81 -12.44 2.92 1.42
C LEU A 81 -12.30 1.63 0.61
N HIS A 82 -12.33 1.72 -0.73
CA HIS A 82 -12.08 0.59 -1.60
C HIS A 82 -10.68 -0.01 -1.37
N GLN A 83 -9.64 0.84 -1.29
CA GLN A 83 -8.28 0.37 -1.01
C GLN A 83 -8.17 -0.31 0.36
N ILE A 84 -8.78 0.26 1.41
CA ILE A 84 -8.81 -0.36 2.74
C ILE A 84 -9.47 -1.74 2.68
N ALA A 85 -10.59 -1.88 1.96
CA ALA A 85 -11.27 -3.16 1.78
C ALA A 85 -10.39 -4.19 1.04
N ALA A 86 -9.73 -3.76 -0.05
CA ALA A 86 -8.82 -4.60 -0.82
C ALA A 86 -7.64 -5.11 0.05
N ILE A 87 -7.08 -4.26 0.91
CA ILE A 87 -6.01 -4.64 1.84
C ILE A 87 -6.51 -5.68 2.85
N HIS A 88 -7.70 -5.51 3.41
CA HIS A 88 -8.27 -6.48 4.36
C HIS A 88 -8.53 -7.85 3.72
N LEU A 89 -9.01 -7.88 2.48
CA LEU A 89 -9.19 -9.13 1.72
C LEU A 89 -7.83 -9.79 1.46
N SER A 90 -6.89 -9.01 0.94
CA SER A 90 -5.54 -9.49 0.63
C SER A 90 -4.76 -9.93 1.86
N ALA A 91 -5.01 -9.37 3.04
CA ALA A 91 -4.40 -9.82 4.29
C ALA A 91 -5.00 -11.12 4.83
N ARG A 92 -6.23 -11.45 4.42
CA ARG A 92 -6.94 -12.66 4.84
C ARG A 92 -6.52 -13.88 4.00
N GLU A 93 -6.32 -13.71 2.70
CA GLU A 93 -5.91 -14.77 1.78
C GLU A 93 -4.60 -15.51 2.18
N PRO A 94 -3.48 -14.83 2.49
CA PRO A 94 -2.24 -15.49 2.90
C PRO A 94 -2.42 -16.18 4.25
N ARG A 95 -3.22 -15.62 5.18
CA ARG A 95 -3.56 -16.29 6.45
C ARG A 95 -4.37 -17.57 6.26
N LEU A 96 -5.23 -17.60 5.24
CA LEU A 96 -5.99 -18.81 4.89
C LEU A 96 -5.07 -19.84 4.21
N ALA A 97 -4.19 -19.39 3.32
CA ALA A 97 -3.22 -20.25 2.64
C ALA A 97 -2.26 -20.93 3.62
N THR A 98 -1.71 -20.19 4.60
CA THR A 98 -0.82 -20.77 5.63
C THR A 98 -1.54 -21.82 6.46
N LYS A 99 -2.76 -21.55 6.94
CA LYS A 99 -3.56 -22.53 7.68
C LYS A 99 -3.88 -23.77 6.85
N ALA A 100 -4.21 -23.62 5.57
CA ALA A 100 -4.48 -24.75 4.69
C ALA A 100 -3.22 -25.62 4.49
N ALA A 101 -2.05 -25.01 4.32
CA ALA A 101 -0.77 -25.72 4.20
C ALA A 101 -0.39 -26.48 5.48
N GLU A 102 -0.57 -25.87 6.66
CA GLU A 102 -0.36 -26.52 7.96
C GLU A 102 -1.29 -27.72 8.17
N SER A 103 -2.52 -27.63 7.68
CA SER A 103 -3.53 -28.70 7.78
C SER A 103 -3.19 -29.90 6.89
N ALA A 104 -2.51 -29.68 5.76
CA ALA A 104 -2.14 -30.72 4.80
C ALA A 104 -0.87 -31.52 5.19
N GLN A 105 -0.13 -31.07 6.20
CA GLN A 105 1.06 -31.77 6.73
C GLN A 105 0.74 -32.73 7.89
N LYS A 106 -0.52 -32.82 8.32
CA LYS A 106 -1.01 -33.82 9.29
C LYS A 106 -1.71 -34.96 8.56
#